data_AF-A0A4Q3CAS2-F1
#
_entry.id   AF-A0A4Q3CAS2-F1
#
_cell.length_a   1.000
_cell.length_b   1.000
_cell.length_c   1.000
_cell.angle_alpha   90.00
_cell.angle_beta   90.00
_cell.angle_gamma   90.00
#
_symmetry.space_group_name_H-M   'P 1'
#
loop_
_entity.id
_entity.type
_entity.pdbx_description
1 polymer ?
#
loop_
_entity_poly.entity_id
_entity_poly.type
_entity_poly.pdbx_seq_one_letter_code
_entity_poly.pdbx_strand_id
1 'polypeptide(L)'
;ISLTTWFRDYLYIPLGGSRGTTFKVVRNTFIIFIVSGFWHGANWTFIAWGFLNALYFLPLMLRGNNRKNVDLIAKGRMLPNFREVIQMLSTFALSVFAWIFFRAPTMSDALLYIKRIFTTSWLAPLQHTGMEVFLPLLIAVLMCIEWVNREKPHALQNISGPILKYKVARWSYYCILVWLIIWVGAQQQSFIYFQF
;
A
#
# COMPACT_ATOMS: atom_id res chain seq x y z
N ILE A 1 16.95 -3.74 10.00
CA ILE A 1 17.05 -3.00 8.73
C ILE A 1 15.79 -3.32 7.93
N SER A 2 14.94 -2.34 7.62
CA SER A 2 13.81 -2.53 6.70
C SER A 2 14.29 -2.42 5.25
N LEU A 3 13.54 -2.98 4.30
CA LEU A 3 13.85 -2.89 2.87
C LEU A 3 14.04 -1.45 2.41
N THR A 4 13.17 -0.53 2.86
CA THR A 4 13.29 0.90 2.55
C THR A 4 14.57 1.51 3.11
N THR A 5 14.96 1.18 4.35
CA THR A 5 16.24 1.66 4.91
C THR A 5 17.43 1.08 4.18
N TRP A 6 17.35 -0.17 3.72
CA TRP A 6 18.43 -0.80 2.96
C TRP A 6 18.64 -0.10 1.62
N PHE A 7 17.57 0.11 0.84
CA PHE A 7 17.65 0.84 -0.43
C PHE A 7 18.18 2.26 -0.26
N ARG A 8 17.78 2.95 0.81
CA ARG A 8 18.28 4.30 1.08
C ARG A 8 19.78 4.28 1.43
N ASP A 9 20.17 3.45 2.38
CA ASP A 9 21.50 3.52 3.00
C ASP A 9 22.59 2.84 2.16
N TYR A 10 22.24 1.79 1.42
CA TYR A 10 23.21 1.00 0.64
C TYR A 10 23.15 1.23 -0.86
N LEU A 11 22.11 1.89 -1.39
CA LEU A 11 22.01 2.19 -2.81
C LEU A 11 21.88 3.69 -3.07
N TYR A 12 20.91 4.37 -2.45
CA TYR A 12 20.66 5.78 -2.75
C TYR A 12 21.78 6.73 -2.31
N ILE A 13 22.17 6.65 -1.03
CA ILE A 13 23.18 7.52 -0.44
C ILE A 13 24.55 7.32 -1.15
N PRO A 14 25.03 6.08 -1.38
CA PRO A 14 26.25 5.85 -2.14
C PRO A 14 26.24 6.43 -3.57
N LEU A 15 25.08 6.49 -4.24
CA LEU A 15 24.95 7.11 -5.56
C LEU A 15 24.98 8.66 -5.54
N GLY A 16 25.11 9.26 -4.35
CA GLY A 16 25.09 10.72 -4.13
C GLY A 16 23.76 11.24 -3.59
N GLY A 17 22.77 10.37 -3.38
CA GLY A 17 21.46 10.70 -2.83
C GLY A 17 20.78 11.84 -3.59
N SER A 18 20.27 12.82 -2.83
CA SER A 18 19.65 14.04 -3.36
C SER A 18 20.63 15.21 -3.56
N ARG A 19 21.95 14.95 -3.59
CA ARG A 19 22.97 15.99 -3.76
C ARG A 19 23.40 16.10 -5.24
N GLY A 20 23.79 17.30 -5.65
CA GLY A 20 24.29 17.57 -7.01
C GLY A 20 23.22 18.08 -7.97
N THR A 21 23.42 17.85 -9.27
CA THR A 21 22.52 18.33 -10.32
C THR A 21 21.20 17.57 -10.33
N THR A 22 20.13 18.23 -10.77
CA THR A 22 18.80 17.62 -10.90
C THR A 22 18.85 16.30 -11.67
N PHE A 23 19.63 16.22 -12.76
CA PHE A 23 19.80 14.99 -13.53
C PHE A 23 20.35 13.82 -12.70
N LYS A 24 21.38 14.06 -11.85
CA LYS A 24 21.94 13.02 -10.98
C LYS A 24 20.90 12.51 -9.99
N VAL A 25 20.12 13.42 -9.40
CA VAL A 25 19.06 13.06 -8.45
C VAL A 25 17.96 12.24 -9.14
N VAL A 26 17.51 12.66 -10.33
CA VAL A 26 16.53 11.92 -11.15
C VAL A 26 17.06 10.51 -11.44
N ARG A 27 18.28 10.39 -11.99
CA ARG A 27 18.91 9.11 -12.27
C ARG A 27 18.96 8.20 -11.04
N ASN A 28 19.40 8.73 -9.90
CA ASN A 28 19.50 7.97 -8.65
C ASN A 28 18.13 7.44 -8.19
N THR A 29 17.09 8.26 -8.28
CA THR A 29 15.71 7.86 -7.95
C THR A 29 15.22 6.72 -8.86
N PHE A 30 15.42 6.84 -10.17
CA PHE A 30 15.05 5.79 -11.12
C PHE A 30 15.80 4.47 -10.84
N ILE A 31 17.11 4.55 -10.55
CA ILE A 31 17.90 3.37 -10.21
C ILE A 31 17.32 2.65 -8.99
N ILE A 32 16.99 3.36 -7.91
CA ILE A 32 16.44 2.71 -6.71
C ILE A 32 15.13 1.96 -7.03
N PHE A 33 14.19 2.62 -7.70
CA PHE A 33 12.88 2.01 -7.94
C PHE A 33 12.96 0.85 -8.94
N ILE A 34 13.83 0.94 -9.96
CA ILE A 34 14.05 -0.16 -10.91
C ILE A 34 14.73 -1.34 -10.20
N VAL A 35 15.76 -1.11 -9.38
CA VAL A 35 16.40 -2.16 -8.59
C VAL A 35 15.44 -2.75 -7.57
N SER A 36 14.55 -1.95 -7.00
CA SER A 36 13.44 -2.43 -6.16
C SER A 36 12.51 -3.34 -6.96
N GLY A 37 12.20 -3.02 -8.21
CA GLY A 37 11.45 -3.90 -9.10
C GLY A 37 12.17 -5.24 -9.32
N PHE A 38 13.46 -5.19 -9.68
CA PHE A 38 14.27 -6.41 -9.86
C PHE A 38 14.34 -7.28 -8.61
N TRP A 39 14.34 -6.69 -7.42
CA TRP A 39 14.32 -7.43 -6.17
C TRP A 39 13.05 -8.29 -6.01
N HIS A 40 11.93 -7.88 -6.60
CA HIS A 40 10.68 -8.63 -6.56
C HIS A 40 10.58 -9.74 -7.61
N GLY A 41 11.34 -9.65 -8.71
CA GLY A 41 11.43 -10.71 -9.71
C GLY A 41 12.06 -10.26 -11.02
N ALA A 42 12.37 -11.23 -11.90
CA ALA A 42 13.05 -10.98 -13.18
C ALA A 42 12.10 -10.61 -14.33
N ASN A 43 10.79 -10.55 -14.09
CA ASN A 43 9.80 -10.23 -15.12
C ASN A 43 9.83 -8.72 -15.47
N TRP A 44 9.64 -8.41 -16.75
CA TRP A 44 9.51 -7.04 -17.26
C TRP A 44 8.40 -6.24 -16.58
N THR A 45 7.37 -6.91 -16.07
CA THR A 45 6.29 -6.28 -15.31
C THR A 45 6.79 -5.57 -14.05
N PHE A 46 7.78 -6.14 -13.34
CA PHE A 46 8.37 -5.51 -12.15
C PHE A 46 9.23 -4.28 -12.50
N ILE A 47 9.90 -4.30 -13.66
CA ILE A 47 10.65 -3.13 -14.15
C ILE A 47 9.69 -1.99 -14.48
N ALA A 48 8.58 -2.30 -15.19
CA ALA A 48 7.54 -1.31 -15.48
C ALA A 48 6.91 -0.74 -14.20
N TRP A 49 6.66 -1.59 -13.20
CA TRP A 49 6.20 -1.13 -11.88
C TRP A 49 7.21 -0.17 -11.22
N GLY A 50 8.49 -0.51 -11.19
CA GLY A 50 9.54 0.36 -10.63
C GLY A 50 9.62 1.69 -11.38
N PHE A 51 9.60 1.64 -12.71
CA PHE A 51 9.61 2.82 -13.57
C PHE A 51 8.42 3.76 -13.30
N LEU A 52 7.20 3.23 -13.19
CA LEU A 52 6.01 4.02 -12.87
C LEU A 52 6.12 4.69 -11.50
N ASN A 53 6.58 3.98 -10.47
CA ASN A 53 6.78 4.58 -9.14
C ASN A 53 7.83 5.69 -9.16
N ALA A 54 8.92 5.52 -9.90
CA ALA A 54 9.93 6.57 -10.10
C ALA A 54 9.31 7.81 -10.77
N LEU A 55 8.48 7.62 -11.79
CA LEU A 55 7.76 8.70 -12.47
C LEU A 55 6.79 9.43 -11.53
N TYR A 56 6.04 8.69 -10.71
CA TYR A 56 5.08 9.30 -9.77
C TYR A 56 5.77 10.07 -8.65
N PHE A 57 6.98 9.65 -8.25
CA PHE A 57 7.78 10.35 -7.25
C PHE A 57 8.46 11.62 -7.80
N LEU A 58 8.70 11.68 -9.11
CA LEU A 58 9.46 12.74 -9.77
C LEU A 58 8.94 14.17 -9.49
N PRO A 59 7.62 14.47 -9.58
CA PRO A 59 7.12 15.82 -9.32
C PRO A 59 7.30 16.25 -7.86
N LEU A 60 7.17 15.32 -6.91
CA LEU A 60 7.38 15.58 -5.49
C LEU A 60 8.84 15.96 -5.22
N MET A 61 9.75 15.18 -5.80
CA MET A 61 11.20 15.38 -5.72
C MET A 61 11.63 16.71 -6.35
N LEU A 62 11.19 17.01 -7.57
CA LEU A 62 11.57 18.23 -8.29
C LEU A 62 11.03 19.51 -7.63
N ARG A 63 9.85 19.44 -7.01
CA ARG A 63 9.27 20.59 -6.29
C ARG A 63 9.87 20.79 -4.90
N GLY A 64 10.74 19.89 -4.42
CA GLY A 64 11.26 19.92 -3.04
C GLY A 64 10.17 19.79 -1.98
N ASN A 65 8.98 19.30 -2.35
CA ASN A 65 7.80 19.28 -1.49
C ASN A 65 7.70 18.00 -0.65
N ASN A 66 8.73 17.15 -0.64
CA ASN A 66 8.76 15.85 0.05
C ASN A 66 8.42 15.90 1.55
N ARG A 67 8.45 17.08 2.17
CA ARG A 67 8.13 17.27 3.60
C ARG A 67 6.94 18.20 3.89
N LYS A 68 6.23 18.70 2.86
CA LYS A 68 5.17 19.71 3.07
C LYS A 68 3.85 19.13 3.59
N ASN A 69 3.56 17.85 3.35
CA ASN A 69 2.33 17.18 3.78
C ASN A 69 2.66 15.94 4.64
N VAL A 70 3.50 16.11 5.67
CA VAL A 70 3.87 15.02 6.59
C VAL A 70 2.88 14.84 7.73
N ASP A 71 2.00 15.81 7.94
CA ASP A 71 0.95 15.71 8.94
C ASP A 71 -0.13 14.69 8.53
N LEU A 72 -0.77 14.11 9.56
CA LEU A 72 -1.92 13.24 9.39
C LEU A 72 -3.05 13.95 8.63
N ILE A 73 -3.64 13.23 7.69
CA ILE A 73 -4.80 13.71 6.94
C ILE A 73 -5.98 13.94 7.90
N ALA A 74 -6.67 15.07 7.72
CA ALA A 74 -7.80 15.46 8.55
C ALA A 74 -7.46 15.52 10.06
N LYS A 75 -6.22 15.90 10.43
CA LYS A 75 -5.83 16.06 11.83
C LYS A 75 -6.79 17.01 12.56
N GLY A 76 -7.35 16.55 13.69
CA GLY A 76 -8.35 17.26 14.49
C GLY A 76 -9.74 17.37 13.88
N ARG A 77 -10.02 16.72 12.73
CA ARG A 77 -11.30 16.81 12.00
C ARG A 77 -11.80 15.42 11.65
N MET A 78 -13.09 15.13 11.76
CA MET A 78 -13.60 13.79 11.37
C MET A 78 -13.52 13.53 9.86
N LEU A 79 -13.62 14.59 9.04
CA LEU A 79 -13.63 14.49 7.59
C LEU A 79 -12.46 15.25 6.95
N PRO A 80 -11.90 14.71 5.85
CA PRO A 80 -10.89 15.38 5.05
C PRO A 80 -11.52 16.58 4.33
N ASN A 81 -10.74 17.62 4.07
CA ASN A 81 -11.13 18.68 3.16
C ASN A 81 -11.03 18.21 1.70
N PHE A 82 -11.60 18.98 0.78
CA PHE A 82 -11.62 18.62 -0.65
C PHE A 82 -10.23 18.36 -1.24
N ARG A 83 -9.22 19.13 -0.83
CA ARG A 83 -7.83 18.95 -1.28
C ARG A 83 -7.23 17.64 -0.78
N GLU A 84 -7.47 17.30 0.48
CA GLU A 84 -7.04 16.04 1.10
C GLU A 84 -7.69 14.84 0.41
N VAL A 85 -8.98 14.93 0.09
CA VAL A 85 -9.69 13.88 -0.68
C VAL A 85 -9.02 13.67 -2.05
N ILE A 86 -8.76 14.74 -2.79
CA ILE A 86 -8.09 14.63 -4.10
C ILE A 86 -6.71 14.00 -3.96
N GLN A 87 -5.93 14.38 -2.94
CA GLN A 87 -4.60 13.81 -2.70
C GLN A 87 -4.68 12.31 -2.40
N MET A 88 -5.59 11.89 -1.53
CA MET A 88 -5.81 10.48 -1.21
C MET A 88 -6.21 9.67 -2.44
N LEU A 89 -7.23 10.14 -3.17
CA LEU A 89 -7.74 9.46 -4.37
C LEU A 89 -6.67 9.38 -5.46
N SER A 90 -5.89 10.45 -5.65
CA SER A 90 -4.79 10.46 -6.63
C SER A 90 -3.70 9.46 -6.27
N THR A 91 -3.21 9.47 -5.02
CA THR A 91 -2.19 8.52 -4.58
C THR A 91 -2.69 7.08 -4.65
N PHE A 92 -3.93 6.83 -4.24
CA PHE A 92 -4.55 5.51 -4.34
C PHE A 92 -4.66 5.05 -5.79
N ALA A 93 -5.20 5.88 -6.69
CA ALA A 93 -5.35 5.54 -8.10
C ALA A 93 -4.00 5.25 -8.77
N LEU A 94 -2.99 6.08 -8.55
CA LEU A 94 -1.63 5.86 -9.06
C LEU A 94 -1.03 4.55 -8.51
N SER A 95 -1.20 4.28 -7.22
CA SER A 95 -0.67 3.07 -6.59
C SER A 95 -1.34 1.81 -7.12
N VAL A 96 -2.67 1.80 -7.20
CA VAL A 96 -3.43 0.66 -7.75
C VAL A 96 -3.11 0.44 -9.22
N PHE A 97 -2.96 1.51 -10.00
CA PHE A 97 -2.55 1.40 -11.40
C PHE A 97 -1.16 0.79 -11.54
N ALA A 98 -0.18 1.21 -10.74
CA ALA A 98 1.13 0.57 -10.73
C ALA A 98 1.04 -0.91 -10.31
N TRP A 99 0.20 -1.24 -9.32
CA TRP A 99 0.02 -2.62 -8.85
C TRP A 99 -0.53 -3.58 -9.91
N ILE A 100 -1.18 -3.09 -10.97
CA ILE A 100 -1.54 -3.93 -12.13
C ILE A 100 -0.29 -4.64 -12.66
N PHE A 101 0.81 -3.90 -12.86
CA PHE A 101 2.08 -4.47 -13.33
C PHE A 101 2.73 -5.35 -12.27
N PHE A 102 2.65 -4.98 -10.99
CA PHE A 102 3.21 -5.80 -9.92
C PHE A 102 2.57 -7.19 -9.82
N ARG A 103 1.26 -7.29 -10.10
CA ARG A 103 0.48 -8.53 -9.93
C ARG A 103 0.36 -9.37 -11.21
N ALA A 104 0.41 -8.73 -12.38
CA ALA A 104 0.18 -9.39 -13.66
C ALA A 104 1.27 -10.44 -13.95
N PRO A 105 0.91 -11.65 -14.43
CA PRO A 105 1.86 -12.68 -14.79
C PRO A 105 2.75 -12.29 -15.98
N THR A 106 2.21 -11.53 -16.93
CA THR A 106 2.94 -11.06 -18.11
C THR A 106 2.63 -9.60 -18.43
N MET A 107 3.48 -8.98 -19.25
CA MET A 107 3.24 -7.63 -19.76
C MET A 107 1.94 -7.56 -20.58
N SER A 108 1.64 -8.61 -21.34
CA SER A 108 0.40 -8.71 -22.12
C SER A 108 -0.83 -8.73 -21.23
N ASP A 109 -0.78 -9.46 -20.10
CA ASP A 109 -1.88 -9.51 -19.14
C ASP A 109 -2.09 -8.15 -18.47
N ALA A 110 -1.02 -7.44 -18.10
CA ALA A 110 -1.12 -6.09 -17.53
C ALA A 110 -1.84 -5.13 -18.48
N LEU A 111 -1.49 -5.15 -19.77
CA LEU A 111 -2.15 -4.34 -20.79
C LEU A 111 -3.61 -4.76 -21.01
N LEU A 112 -3.92 -6.05 -20.94
CA LEU A 112 -5.28 -6.55 -21.03
C LEU A 112 -6.13 -6.06 -19.84
N TYR A 113 -5.58 -6.08 -18.62
CA TYR A 113 -6.26 -5.56 -17.44
C TYR A 113 -6.56 -4.06 -17.58
N ILE A 114 -5.59 -3.27 -18.04
CA ILE A 114 -5.79 -1.83 -18.32
C ILE A 114 -6.91 -1.63 -19.34
N LYS A 115 -6.91 -2.38 -20.45
CA LYS A 115 -7.99 -2.29 -21.45
C LYS A 115 -9.36 -2.60 -20.85
N ARG A 116 -9.46 -3.63 -20.01
CA ARG A 116 -10.73 -4.05 -19.39
C ARG A 116 -11.32 -2.99 -18.46
N ILE A 117 -10.50 -2.17 -17.80
CA ILE A 117 -10.98 -1.06 -16.96
C ILE A 117 -11.87 -0.09 -17.76
N PHE A 118 -11.58 0.12 -19.05
CA PHE A 118 -12.34 1.01 -19.93
C PHE A 118 -13.45 0.31 -20.72
N THR A 119 -13.73 -0.96 -20.43
CA THR A 119 -14.87 -1.69 -21.01
C THR A 119 -16.08 -1.62 -20.08
N THR A 120 -17.27 -1.96 -20.56
CA THR A 120 -18.49 -2.03 -19.73
C THR A 120 -18.67 -3.36 -19.00
N SER A 121 -17.70 -4.27 -19.08
CA SER A 121 -17.81 -5.62 -18.50
C SER A 121 -18.01 -5.65 -16.99
N TRP A 122 -17.58 -4.59 -16.27
CA TRP A 122 -17.80 -4.43 -14.84
C TRP A 122 -19.23 -3.98 -14.46
N LEU A 123 -20.06 -3.58 -15.44
CA LEU A 123 -21.49 -3.29 -15.24
C LEU A 123 -22.35 -4.56 -15.24
N ALA A 124 -21.79 -5.69 -15.68
CA ALA A 124 -22.51 -6.95 -15.62
C ALA A 124 -22.85 -7.29 -14.16
N PRO A 125 -24.07 -7.82 -13.88
CA PRO A 125 -24.44 -8.20 -12.53
C PRO A 125 -23.41 -9.17 -11.95
N LEU A 126 -22.84 -8.77 -10.81
CA LEU A 126 -21.89 -9.59 -10.09
C LEU A 126 -22.61 -10.84 -9.59
N GLN A 127 -22.32 -11.99 -10.20
CA GLN A 127 -22.83 -13.30 -9.76
C GLN A 127 -22.02 -13.83 -8.57
N HIS A 128 -21.75 -12.98 -7.58
CA HIS A 128 -21.01 -13.37 -6.38
C HIS A 128 -21.99 -13.88 -5.32
N THR A 129 -22.11 -15.20 -5.21
CA THR A 129 -22.89 -15.86 -4.16
C THR A 129 -21.94 -16.54 -3.18
N GLY A 130 -21.59 -15.87 -2.08
CA GLY A 130 -20.74 -16.47 -1.03
C GLY A 130 -19.90 -15.47 -0.23
N MET A 131 -18.75 -15.95 0.28
CA MET A 131 -17.80 -15.17 1.10
C MET A 131 -17.27 -13.89 0.41
N GLU A 132 -17.35 -13.83 -0.93
CA GLU A 132 -16.94 -12.68 -1.73
C GLU A 132 -17.79 -11.42 -1.49
N VAL A 133 -19.02 -11.56 -0.99
CA VAL A 133 -19.87 -10.42 -0.59
C VAL A 133 -19.48 -9.89 0.80
N PHE A 134 -18.97 -10.76 1.68
CA PHE A 134 -18.59 -10.41 3.04
C PHE A 134 -17.24 -9.70 3.12
N LEU A 135 -16.32 -10.00 2.19
CA LEU A 135 -14.97 -9.43 2.21
C LEU A 135 -14.95 -7.89 2.02
N PRO A 136 -15.66 -7.28 1.04
CA PRO A 136 -15.75 -5.83 0.92
C PRO A 136 -16.36 -5.17 2.16
N LEU A 137 -17.38 -5.80 2.76
CA LEU A 137 -17.99 -5.32 4.00
C LEU A 137 -16.98 -5.32 5.15
N LEU A 138 -16.21 -6.40 5.31
CA LEU A 138 -15.15 -6.50 6.32
C LEU A 138 -14.08 -5.42 6.10
N ILE A 139 -13.62 -5.23 4.86
CA ILE A 139 -12.65 -4.18 4.51
C ILE A 139 -13.21 -2.81 4.87
N ALA A 140 -14.48 -2.53 4.53
CA ALA A 140 -15.13 -1.26 4.87
C ALA A 140 -15.18 -1.03 6.39
N VAL A 141 -15.52 -2.06 7.18
CA VAL A 141 -15.52 -1.99 8.64
C VAL A 141 -14.11 -1.70 9.17
N LEU A 142 -13.09 -2.40 8.67
CA LEU A 142 -11.70 -2.18 9.08
C LEU A 142 -11.21 -0.78 8.71
N MET A 143 -11.56 -0.27 7.53
CA MET A 143 -11.24 1.09 7.10
C MET A 143 -11.91 2.13 8.00
N CYS A 144 -13.17 1.92 8.41
CA CYS A 144 -13.86 2.81 9.34
C CYS A 144 -13.17 2.82 10.72
N ILE A 145 -12.80 1.65 11.24
CA ILE A 145 -12.08 1.52 12.52
C ILE A 145 -10.73 2.26 12.44
N GLU A 146 -9.95 2.02 11.40
CA GLU A 146 -8.66 2.70 11.17
C GLU A 146 -8.86 4.21 11.05
N TRP A 147 -9.87 4.66 10.30
CA TRP A 147 -10.15 6.08 10.11
C TRP A 147 -10.46 6.79 11.43
N VAL A 148 -11.27 6.20 12.30
CA VAL A 148 -11.61 6.76 13.62
C VAL A 148 -10.40 6.80 14.55
N ASN A 149 -9.49 5.84 14.43
CA ASN A 149 -8.33 5.70 15.31
C ASN A 149 -7.02 6.23 14.72
N ARG A 150 -7.03 6.85 13.53
CA ARG A 150 -5.82 7.26 12.79
C ARG A 150 -4.83 8.17 13.54
N GLU A 151 -5.29 8.93 14.53
CA GLU A 151 -4.44 9.81 15.35
C GLU A 151 -3.80 9.07 16.54
N LYS A 152 -4.22 7.83 16.78
CA LYS A 152 -3.73 7.00 17.87
C LYS A 152 -2.60 6.10 17.36
N PRO A 153 -1.65 5.72 18.22
CA PRO A 153 -0.62 4.76 17.86
C PRO A 153 -1.15 3.37 17.47
N HIS A 154 -2.39 3.02 17.86
CA HIS A 154 -2.98 1.71 17.58
C HIS A 154 -4.44 1.81 17.11
N ALA A 155 -4.78 1.06 16.06
CA ALA A 155 -6.07 1.03 15.37
C ALA A 155 -7.30 0.72 16.27
N LEU A 156 -7.10 0.01 17.38
CA LEU A 156 -8.18 -0.39 18.28
C LEU A 156 -8.18 0.37 19.60
N GLN A 157 -7.30 1.35 19.80
CA GLN A 157 -7.07 1.93 21.13
C GLN A 157 -8.35 2.51 21.77
N ASN A 158 -9.25 3.13 21.01
CA ASN A 158 -10.50 3.67 21.56
C ASN A 158 -11.51 2.56 21.92
N ILE A 159 -11.48 1.43 21.21
CA ILE A 159 -12.41 0.31 21.40
C ILE A 159 -11.89 -0.61 22.51
N SER A 160 -10.61 -0.96 22.44
CA SER A 160 -9.96 -1.88 23.36
C SER A 160 -9.54 -1.19 24.66
N GLY A 161 -9.16 0.09 24.65
CA GLY A 161 -8.70 0.80 25.86
C GLY A 161 -9.63 0.66 27.08
N PRO A 162 -10.94 0.93 26.96
CA PRO A 162 -11.89 0.76 28.07
C PRO A 162 -12.08 -0.70 28.50
N ILE A 163 -12.09 -1.63 27.54
CA ILE A 163 -12.33 -3.07 27.76
C ILE A 163 -11.10 -3.73 28.41
N LEU A 164 -9.91 -3.39 27.92
CA LEU A 164 -8.62 -3.91 28.38
C LEU A 164 -8.21 -3.36 29.76
N LYS A 165 -8.94 -2.38 30.32
CA LYS A 165 -8.77 -1.91 31.70
C LYS A 165 -9.01 -3.05 32.71
N TYR A 166 -9.92 -3.96 32.40
CA TYR A 166 -10.24 -5.11 33.24
C TYR A 166 -9.32 -6.30 32.92
N LYS A 167 -8.65 -6.85 33.94
CA LYS A 167 -7.65 -7.93 33.79
C LYS A 167 -8.23 -9.13 33.03
N VAL A 168 -9.44 -9.58 33.38
CA VAL A 168 -10.10 -10.74 32.74
C VAL A 168 -10.41 -10.44 31.28
N ALA A 169 -11.06 -9.32 30.98
CA ALA A 169 -11.41 -8.94 29.61
C ALA A 169 -10.18 -8.80 28.70
N ARG A 170 -9.06 -8.30 29.23
CA ARG A 170 -7.78 -8.23 28.51
C ARG A 170 -7.23 -9.60 28.12
N TRP A 171 -7.20 -10.54 29.06
CA TRP A 171 -6.71 -11.89 28.77
C TRP A 171 -7.66 -12.65 27.84
N SER A 172 -8.98 -12.52 28.03
CA SER A 172 -9.96 -13.10 27.11
C SER A 172 -9.79 -12.57 25.69
N TYR A 173 -9.58 -11.26 25.52
CA TYR A 173 -9.32 -10.65 24.23
C TYR A 173 -8.05 -11.21 23.55
N TYR A 174 -6.94 -11.34 24.28
CA TYR A 174 -5.71 -11.94 23.73
C TYR A 174 -5.89 -13.42 23.38
N CYS A 175 -6.56 -14.20 24.22
CA CYS A 175 -6.85 -15.61 23.93
C CYS A 175 -7.72 -15.77 22.68
N ILE A 176 -8.74 -14.91 22.49
CA ILE A 176 -9.58 -14.92 21.29
C ILE A 176 -8.77 -14.56 20.05
N LEU A 177 -7.92 -13.54 20.10
CA LEU A 177 -7.05 -13.19 18.97
C LEU A 177 -6.09 -14.33 18.60
N VAL A 178 -5.43 -14.94 19.58
CA VAL A 178 -4.54 -16.08 19.36
C VAL A 178 -5.31 -17.26 18.77
N TRP A 179 -6.49 -17.56 19.31
CA TRP A 179 -7.35 -18.61 18.78
C TRP A 179 -7.77 -18.35 17.33
N LEU A 180 -8.17 -17.12 16.99
CA LEU A 180 -8.50 -16.71 15.62
C LEU A 180 -7.29 -16.83 14.68
N ILE A 181 -6.10 -16.43 15.12
CA ILE A 181 -4.87 -16.55 14.32
C ILE A 181 -4.56 -18.02 14.04
N ILE A 182 -4.69 -18.90 15.04
CA ILE A 182 -4.47 -20.35 14.86
C ILE A 182 -5.52 -20.95 13.92
N TRP A 183 -6.78 -20.54 14.07
CA TRP A 183 -7.89 -21.04 13.26
C TRP A 183 -7.78 -20.61 11.79
N VAL A 184 -7.44 -19.35 11.53
CA VAL A 184 -7.26 -18.82 10.16
C VAL A 184 -5.91 -19.24 9.56
N GLY A 185 -4.85 -19.27 10.36
CA GLY A 185 -3.47 -19.53 9.92
C GLY A 185 -3.16 -20.99 9.58
N ALA A 186 -4.12 -21.90 9.69
CA ALA A 186 -3.93 -23.32 9.40
C ALA A 186 -3.77 -23.66 7.89
N GLN A 187 -3.95 -22.69 6.99
CA GLN A 187 -3.76 -22.88 5.55
C GLN A 187 -2.34 -22.42 5.15
N GLN A 188 -1.44 -23.35 4.82
CA GLN A 188 -0.14 -23.03 4.25
C GLN A 188 -0.31 -22.39 2.86
N GLN A 189 -0.16 -21.06 2.79
CA GLN A 189 -0.02 -20.34 1.53
C GLN A 189 1.46 -20.30 1.16
N SER A 190 1.82 -20.67 -0.08
CA SER A 190 3.18 -20.45 -0.57
C SER A 190 3.48 -18.95 -0.58
N PHE A 191 4.67 -18.59 -0.08
CA PHE A 191 5.09 -17.20 -0.08
C PHE A 191 5.07 -16.66 -1.50
N ILE A 192 4.60 -15.41 -1.68
CA ILE A 192 4.46 -14.76 -3.01
C ILE A 192 5.74 -14.89 -3.87
N TYR A 193 6.93 -14.95 -3.24
CA TYR A 193 8.22 -15.13 -3.91
C TYR A 193 8.47 -16.50 -4.57
N PHE A 194 7.59 -17.47 -4.33
CA PHE A 194 7.67 -18.83 -4.88
C PHE A 194 6.52 -19.14 -5.86
N GLN A 195 5.70 -18.14 -6.20
CA GLN A 195 4.55 -18.31 -7.11
C GLN A 195 4.82 -17.74 -8.53
N PHE A 196 6.09 -17.61 -8.91
CA PHE A 196 6.51 -17.14 -10.24
C PHE A 196 6.88 -18.31 -11.16
#